data_AF-A0A0D6AP08-F1
#
_entry.id   AF-A0A0D6AP08-F1
#
_cell.length_a   1.000
_cell.length_b   1.000
_cell.length_c   1.000
_cell.angle_alpha   90.00
_cell.angle_beta   90.00
_cell.angle_gamma   90.00
#
_symmetry.space_group_name_H-M   'P 1'
#
loop_
_entity.id
_entity.type
_entity.pdbx_description
1 polymer ?
#
loop_
_entity_poly.entity_id
_entity_poly.type
_entity_poly.pdbx_seq_one_letter_code
_entity_poly.pdbx_strand_id
1 'polypeptide(L)'
;MFNFDDDDKKIEFSYSDDDFTPEGRLDFSLLPEYKVKYDRQGYLIEDEKYKEYKAVIDRNEKLKKISRYQKKEELWENMDRLSPNQQKALTLMVSGVNINQIATECNIERSTIYRWLQLDIFTKTLKLWQKQLFIEADTKLNNLVSKALDRLEYILDNPSKFDGKDYLRSIELCLGFMKRNEEKL
;
A
#
# COMPACT_ATOMS: atom_id res chain seq x y z
N MET A 1 -19.70 9.87 16.06
CA MET A 1 -19.51 10.70 14.85
C MET A 1 -18.05 11.12 14.87
N PHE A 2 -17.19 10.44 14.12
CA PHE A 2 -15.76 10.80 14.04
C PHE A 2 -15.65 11.90 12.99
N ASN A 3 -15.27 13.10 13.41
CA ASN A 3 -14.81 14.14 12.48
C ASN A 3 -13.46 13.67 11.95
N PHE A 4 -13.43 13.28 10.68
CA PHE A 4 -12.21 13.34 9.90
C PHE A 4 -12.05 14.82 9.54
N ASP A 5 -11.20 15.53 10.27
CA ASP A 5 -10.74 16.83 9.80
C ASP A 5 -9.92 16.55 8.54
N ASP A 6 -10.57 16.75 7.38
CA ASP A 6 -9.97 16.90 6.05
C ASP A 6 -9.14 18.19 6.03
N ASP A 7 -8.08 18.21 6.83
CA ASP A 7 -6.99 19.15 6.68
C ASP A 7 -6.16 18.67 5.49
N ASP A 8 -6.73 18.80 4.29
CA ASP A 8 -6.07 18.78 2.99
C ASP A 8 -5.13 19.99 2.92
N LYS A 9 -4.15 20.04 3.83
CA LYS A 9 -2.98 20.88 3.68
C LYS A 9 -2.34 20.40 2.40
N LYS A 10 -2.53 21.18 1.33
CA LYS A 10 -1.85 21.05 0.05
C LYS A 10 -0.36 20.99 0.38
N ILE A 11 0.18 19.79 0.48
CA ILE A 11 1.60 19.61 0.79
C ILE A 11 2.32 20.01 -0.49
N GLU A 12 2.82 21.24 -0.54
CA GLU A 12 3.71 21.68 -1.61
C GLU A 12 5.04 20.98 -1.41
N PHE A 13 5.24 19.88 -2.14
CA PHE A 13 6.52 19.21 -2.21
C PHE A 13 7.40 19.92 -3.24
N SER A 14 8.50 20.55 -2.79
CA SER A 14 9.55 21.02 -3.69
C SER A 14 10.52 19.87 -3.97
N TYR A 15 10.74 19.55 -5.25
CA TYR A 15 11.78 18.62 -5.67
C TYR A 15 13.07 19.37 -5.93
N SER A 16 14.20 18.70 -5.72
CA SER A 16 15.48 19.13 -6.30
C SER A 16 15.78 18.31 -7.54
N ASP A 17 16.58 18.85 -8.46
CA ASP A 17 17.00 18.11 -9.66
C ASP A 17 17.75 16.81 -9.32
N ASP A 18 18.30 16.70 -8.10
CA ASP A 18 18.99 15.51 -7.59
C ASP A 18 18.04 14.35 -7.21
N ASP A 19 16.72 14.54 -7.21
CA ASP A 19 15.71 13.49 -6.94
C ASP A 19 15.43 12.59 -8.15
N PHE A 20 15.99 12.93 -9.31
CA PHE A 20 15.73 12.26 -10.58
C PHE A 20 17.01 11.71 -11.19
N THR A 21 16.93 10.47 -11.65
CA THR A 21 17.94 9.89 -12.56
C THR A 21 18.08 10.77 -13.83
N PRO A 22 19.22 10.69 -14.55
CA PRO A 22 19.40 11.42 -15.81
C PRO A 22 18.30 11.16 -16.85
N GLU A 23 17.60 10.03 -16.76
CA GLU A 23 16.46 9.67 -17.63
C GLU A 23 15.11 10.22 -17.14
N GLY A 24 15.09 11.06 -16.10
CA GLY A 24 13.88 11.66 -15.53
C GLY A 24 13.02 10.70 -14.70
N ARG A 25 13.55 9.53 -14.34
CA ARG A 25 12.89 8.62 -13.40
C ARG A 25 13.27 8.99 -11.98
N LEU A 26 12.32 8.88 -11.05
CA LEU A 26 12.60 8.99 -9.62
C LEU A 26 13.73 8.02 -9.24
N ASP A 27 14.83 8.58 -8.71
CA ASP A 27 15.96 7.79 -8.27
C ASP A 27 15.65 7.21 -6.89
N PHE A 28 15.30 5.92 -6.84
CA PHE A 28 15.18 5.16 -5.60
C PHE A 28 16.53 4.60 -5.16
N SER A 29 17.63 5.35 -5.41
CA SER A 29 19.01 4.93 -5.18
C SER A 29 19.10 4.04 -3.96
N LEU A 30 19.61 2.82 -4.19
CA LEU A 30 19.64 1.70 -3.24
C LEU A 30 19.98 2.23 -1.85
N LEU A 31 19.11 1.95 -0.88
CA LEU A 31 19.34 2.24 0.53
C LEU A 31 20.81 1.91 0.84
N PRO A 32 21.61 2.84 1.41
CA PRO A 32 22.98 2.52 1.76
C PRO A 32 22.96 1.26 2.63
N GLU A 33 23.85 0.29 2.35
CA GLU A 33 23.93 -0.94 3.14
C GLU A 33 24.20 -0.58 4.61
N TYR A 34 23.15 -0.57 5.42
CA TYR A 34 23.23 -0.27 6.83
C TYR A 34 22.99 -1.55 7.63
N LYS A 35 24.05 -2.05 8.25
CA LYS A 35 23.94 -3.13 9.23
C LYS A 35 23.54 -2.53 10.57
N VAL A 36 22.30 -2.75 10.93
CA VAL A 36 21.73 -2.35 12.22
C VAL A 36 22.60 -2.90 13.35
N LYS A 37 23.02 -2.02 14.28
CA LYS A 37 23.80 -2.41 15.46
C LYS A 37 22.94 -2.26 16.71
N TYR A 38 23.03 -3.26 17.57
CA TYR A 38 22.39 -3.26 18.87
C TYR A 38 23.45 -3.23 19.96
N ASP A 39 23.15 -2.60 21.10
CA ASP A 39 24.00 -2.65 22.28
C ASP A 39 23.89 -4.02 22.99
N ARG A 40 24.59 -4.18 24.12
CA ARG A 40 24.59 -5.44 24.88
C ARG A 40 23.24 -5.76 25.52
N GLN A 41 22.36 -4.77 25.61
CA GLN A 41 21.02 -4.85 26.17
C GLN A 41 19.95 -5.01 25.07
N GLY A 42 20.36 -5.03 23.79
CA GLY A 42 19.46 -5.19 22.65
C GLY A 42 18.81 -3.89 22.17
N TYR A 43 19.23 -2.72 22.67
CA TYR A 43 18.74 -1.44 22.16
C TYR A 43 19.48 -1.03 20.89
N LEU A 44 18.75 -0.41 19.97
CA LEU A 44 19.30 0.12 18.73
C LEU A 44 20.32 1.23 19.03
N ILE A 45 21.54 1.08 18.51
CA ILE A 45 22.56 2.14 18.60
C ILE A 45 22.25 3.17 17.51
N GLU A 46 21.66 4.30 17.89
CA GLU A 46 21.44 5.43 16.98
C GLU A 46 22.77 6.14 16.68
N ASP A 47 23.51 5.66 15.68
CA ASP A 47 24.66 6.39 15.13
C ASP A 47 24.24 7.39 14.04
N GLU A 48 25.14 8.31 13.67
CA GLU A 48 24.87 9.29 12.61
C GLU A 48 24.46 8.62 11.29
N LYS A 49 25.04 7.45 11.00
CA LYS A 49 24.69 6.63 9.83
C LYS A 49 23.24 6.11 9.88
N TYR A 50 22.73 5.77 11.06
CA TYR A 50 21.32 5.39 11.22
C TYR A 50 20.38 6.56 10.92
N LYS A 51 20.74 7.78 11.33
CA LYS A 51 19.93 8.99 11.04
C LYS A 51 19.84 9.25 9.54
N GLU A 52 20.96 9.14 8.82
CA GLU A 52 21.01 9.24 7.36
C GLU A 52 20.16 8.15 6.70
N TYR A 53 20.31 6.90 7.14
CA TYR A 53 19.52 5.77 6.64
C TYR A 53 18.01 5.97 6.84
N LYS A 54 17.59 6.40 8.04
CA LYS A 54 16.18 6.69 8.35
C LYS A 54 15.62 7.83 7.51
N ALA A 55 16.39 8.90 7.30
CA ALA A 55 15.99 10.01 6.43
C ALA A 55 15.77 9.56 4.98
N VAL A 56 16.61 8.65 4.46
CA VAL A 56 16.42 8.06 3.12
C VAL A 56 15.17 7.16 3.06
N ILE A 57 14.88 6.38 4.11
CA ILE A 57 13.61 5.62 4.20
C ILE A 57 12.40 6.56 4.14
N ASP A 58 12.38 7.59 4.97
CA ASP A 58 11.27 8.55 5.03
C ASP A 58 11.09 9.29 3.70
N ARG A 59 12.20 9.66 3.03
CA ARG A 59 12.18 10.23 1.68
C ARG A 59 11.58 9.24 0.67
N ASN A 60 12.03 7.99 0.67
CA ASN A 60 11.52 6.94 -0.20
C ASN A 60 10.03 6.66 0.03
N GLU A 61 9.55 6.71 1.28
CA GLU A 61 8.11 6.60 1.57
C GLU A 61 7.30 7.76 1.00
N LYS A 62 7.80 9.00 1.13
CA LYS A 62 7.17 10.19 0.54
C LYS A 62 7.12 10.09 -0.98
N LEU A 63 8.22 9.70 -1.62
CA LEU A 63 8.30 9.48 -3.08
C LEU A 63 7.33 8.38 -3.53
N LYS A 64 7.22 7.29 -2.76
CA LYS A 64 6.20 6.26 -3.01
C LYS A 64 4.79 6.85 -2.92
N LYS A 65 4.47 7.64 -1.89
CA LYS A 65 3.15 8.31 -1.76
C LYS A 65 2.87 9.21 -2.96
N ILE A 66 3.80 10.07 -3.34
CA ILE A 66 3.70 10.94 -4.53
C ILE A 66 3.44 10.13 -5.79
N SER A 67 4.22 9.07 -6.03
CA SER A 67 4.04 8.20 -7.20
C SER A 67 2.68 7.49 -7.21
N ARG A 68 2.06 7.29 -6.03
CA ARG A 68 0.69 6.76 -5.92
C ARG A 68 -0.34 7.83 -6.29
N TYR A 69 -0.15 9.08 -5.86
CA TYR A 69 -1.03 10.19 -6.21
C TYR A 69 -1.00 10.50 -7.70
N GLN A 70 0.19 10.60 -8.31
CA GLN A 70 0.33 10.81 -9.76
C GLN A 70 -0.36 9.69 -10.56
N LYS A 71 -0.23 8.44 -10.12
CA LYS A 71 -0.91 7.30 -10.77
C LYS A 71 -2.42 7.30 -10.57
N LYS A 72 -2.91 7.91 -9.48
CA LYS A 72 -4.34 8.09 -9.23
C LYS A 72 -4.91 9.15 -10.16
N GLU A 73 -4.23 10.28 -10.36
CA GLU A 73 -4.64 11.29 -11.34
C GLU A 73 -4.64 10.72 -12.76
N GLU A 74 -3.54 10.07 -13.17
CA GLU A 74 -3.44 9.39 -14.48
C GLU A 74 -4.56 8.35 -14.69
N LEU A 75 -4.96 7.63 -13.63
CA LEU A 75 -6.09 6.70 -13.69
C LEU A 75 -7.38 7.43 -14.08
N TRP A 76 -7.73 8.51 -13.39
CA TRP A 76 -8.99 9.23 -13.63
C TRP A 76 -9.00 9.97 -14.95
N GLU A 77 -7.88 10.59 -15.34
CA GLU A 77 -7.73 11.21 -16.66
C GLU A 77 -7.94 10.20 -17.79
N ASN A 78 -7.33 9.02 -17.68
CA ASN A 78 -7.56 7.96 -18.67
C ASN A 78 -8.99 7.44 -18.62
N MET A 79 -9.62 7.42 -17.44
CA MET A 79 -11.00 6.97 -17.25
C MET A 79 -11.98 7.87 -18.00
N ASP A 80 -11.82 9.19 -17.89
CA ASP A 80 -12.68 10.19 -18.55
C ASP A 80 -12.58 10.15 -20.09
N ARG A 81 -11.46 9.65 -20.61
CA ARG A 81 -11.24 9.48 -22.05
C ARG A 81 -11.87 8.19 -22.61
N LEU A 82 -12.31 7.28 -21.76
CA LEU A 82 -12.99 6.06 -22.17
C LEU A 82 -14.49 6.27 -22.31
N SER A 83 -15.09 5.61 -23.30
CA SER A 83 -16.54 5.63 -23.50
C SER A 83 -17.28 5.01 -22.30
N PRO A 84 -18.54 5.40 -22.00
CA PRO A 84 -19.30 4.87 -20.86
C PRO A 84 -19.35 3.33 -20.79
N ASN A 85 -19.46 2.65 -21.94
CA ASN A 85 -19.46 1.18 -21.99
C ASN A 85 -18.08 0.59 -21.64
N GLN A 86 -16.98 1.24 -22.03
CA GLN A 86 -15.62 0.86 -21.61
C GLN A 86 -15.43 1.08 -20.11
N GLN A 87 -15.95 2.19 -19.57
CA GLN A 87 -15.91 2.47 -18.14
C GLN A 87 -16.61 1.37 -17.35
N LYS A 88 -17.85 1.04 -17.73
CA LYS A 88 -18.63 -0.04 -17.13
C LYS A 88 -17.90 -1.38 -17.22
N ALA A 89 -17.34 -1.71 -18.38
CA ALA A 89 -16.60 -2.95 -18.57
C ALA A 89 -15.37 -3.03 -17.68
N LEU A 90 -14.61 -1.94 -17.51
CA LEU A 90 -13.47 -1.90 -16.60
C LEU A 90 -13.87 -2.15 -15.14
N THR A 91 -14.94 -1.50 -14.67
CA THR A 91 -15.46 -1.71 -13.30
C THR A 91 -15.77 -3.19 -13.05
N LEU A 92 -16.42 -3.85 -14.01
CA LEU A 92 -16.77 -5.27 -13.92
C LEU A 92 -15.53 -6.17 -13.98
N MET A 93 -14.57 -5.89 -14.86
CA MET A 93 -13.30 -6.63 -14.94
C MET A 93 -12.51 -6.56 -13.65
N VAL A 94 -12.40 -5.36 -13.07
CA VAL A 94 -11.69 -5.12 -11.81
C VAL A 94 -12.39 -5.82 -10.64
N SER A 95 -13.71 -6.02 -10.73
CA SER A 95 -14.51 -6.80 -9.78
C SER A 95 -14.40 -8.32 -9.97
N GLY A 96 -13.64 -8.79 -10.97
CA GLY A 96 -13.42 -10.21 -11.23
C GLY A 96 -14.52 -10.88 -12.08
N VAL A 97 -15.41 -10.11 -12.70
CA VAL A 97 -16.46 -10.64 -13.59
C VAL A 97 -15.83 -11.17 -14.88
N ASN A 98 -16.30 -12.31 -15.38
CA ASN A 98 -15.74 -12.90 -16.61
C ASN A 98 -16.20 -12.15 -17.87
N ILE A 99 -15.42 -12.26 -18.97
CA ILE A 99 -15.67 -11.52 -20.22
C ILE A 99 -17.06 -11.81 -20.83
N ASN A 100 -17.57 -13.03 -20.69
CA ASN A 100 -18.90 -13.38 -21.22
C ASN A 100 -20.00 -12.61 -20.49
N GLN A 101 -19.95 -12.59 -19.15
CA GLN A 101 -20.87 -11.84 -18.32
C GLN A 101 -20.75 -10.33 -18.57
N ILE A 102 -19.53 -9.80 -18.69
CA ILE A 102 -19.30 -8.39 -19.01
C ILE A 102 -19.96 -8.02 -20.36
N ALA A 103 -19.78 -8.85 -21.39
CA ALA A 103 -20.40 -8.63 -22.69
C ALA A 103 -21.93 -8.56 -22.59
N THR A 104 -22.54 -9.47 -21.84
CA THR A 104 -23.99 -9.46 -21.57
C THR A 104 -24.41 -8.21 -20.80
N GLU A 105 -23.73 -7.84 -19.72
CA GLU A 105 -24.07 -6.69 -18.89
C GLU A 105 -23.88 -5.34 -19.59
N CYS A 106 -22.91 -5.25 -20.49
CA CYS A 106 -22.65 -4.06 -21.30
C CYS A 106 -23.48 -4.04 -22.60
N ASN A 107 -24.22 -5.12 -22.91
CA ASN A 107 -24.95 -5.29 -24.18
C ASN A 107 -24.04 -5.07 -25.41
N ILE A 108 -22.87 -5.71 -25.42
CA ILE A 108 -21.87 -5.64 -26.50
C ILE A 108 -21.39 -7.03 -26.88
N GLU A 109 -20.80 -7.16 -28.07
CA GLU A 109 -20.14 -8.40 -28.44
C GLU A 109 -18.81 -8.61 -27.69
N ARG A 110 -18.48 -9.87 -27.39
CA ARG A 110 -17.18 -10.25 -26.78
C ARG A 110 -15.97 -9.78 -27.61
N SER A 111 -16.09 -9.81 -28.93
CA SER A 111 -15.11 -9.31 -29.89
C SER A 111 -14.71 -7.86 -29.60
N THR A 112 -15.68 -7.03 -29.20
CA THR A 112 -15.47 -5.62 -28.87
C THR A 112 -14.62 -5.46 -27.62
N ILE A 113 -14.83 -6.29 -26.60
CA ILE A 113 -14.01 -6.31 -25.38
C ILE A 113 -12.57 -6.71 -25.72
N TYR A 114 -12.37 -7.76 -26.51
CA TYR A 114 -11.02 -8.16 -26.93
C TYR A 114 -10.31 -7.07 -27.72
N ARG A 115 -11.02 -6.33 -28.58
CA ARG A 115 -10.48 -5.15 -29.27
C ARG A 115 -10.09 -4.04 -28.29
N TRP A 116 -10.89 -3.78 -27.26
CA TRP A 116 -10.53 -2.81 -26.22
C TRP A 116 -9.29 -3.22 -25.43
N LEU A 117 -9.10 -4.52 -25.17
CA LEU A 117 -7.89 -5.05 -24.54
C LEU A 117 -6.63 -4.91 -25.42
N GLN A 118 -6.75 -4.51 -26.68
CA GLN A 118 -5.61 -4.13 -27.53
C GLN A 118 -5.35 -2.61 -27.51
N LEU A 119 -6.27 -1.81 -26.96
CA LEU A 119 -6.08 -0.36 -26.83
C LEU A 119 -5.18 -0.08 -25.63
N ASP A 120 -4.09 0.66 -25.89
CA ASP A 120 -3.10 1.02 -24.86
C ASP A 120 -3.76 1.77 -23.69
N ILE A 121 -4.62 2.75 -23.98
CA ILE A 121 -5.34 3.50 -22.95
C ILE A 121 -6.18 2.58 -22.05
N PHE A 122 -6.97 1.66 -22.62
CA PHE A 122 -7.85 0.78 -21.86
C PHE A 122 -7.06 -0.17 -20.95
N THR A 123 -5.98 -0.77 -21.49
CA THR A 123 -5.14 -1.70 -20.73
C THR A 123 -4.31 -1.01 -19.65
N LYS A 124 -3.81 0.20 -19.90
CA LYS A 124 -3.16 1.04 -18.89
C LYS A 124 -4.12 1.39 -17.77
N THR A 125 -5.33 1.87 -18.08
CA THR A 125 -6.37 2.15 -17.07
C THR A 125 -6.70 0.93 -16.24
N LEU A 126 -6.89 -0.24 -16.88
CA LEU A 126 -7.15 -1.49 -16.17
C LEU A 126 -6.04 -1.83 -15.16
N LYS A 127 -4.77 -1.76 -15.59
CA LYS A 127 -3.62 -2.05 -14.72
C LYS A 127 -3.49 -1.04 -13.59
N LEU A 128 -3.67 0.25 -13.88
CA LEU A 128 -3.66 1.31 -12.86
C LEU A 128 -4.74 1.07 -11.81
N TRP A 129 -5.96 0.74 -12.24
CA TRP A 129 -7.08 0.49 -11.33
C TRP A 129 -6.86 -0.77 -10.48
N GLN A 130 -6.41 -1.87 -11.08
CA GLN A 130 -6.06 -3.09 -10.32
C GLN A 130 -4.99 -2.82 -9.26
N LYS A 131 -3.97 -2.04 -9.62
CA LYS A 131 -2.93 -1.63 -8.69
C LYS A 131 -3.48 -0.76 -7.55
N GLN A 132 -4.37 0.18 -7.87
CA GLN A 132 -5.01 1.03 -6.88
C GLN A 132 -5.82 0.20 -5.87
N LEU A 133 -6.65 -0.74 -6.34
CA LEU A 133 -7.39 -1.63 -5.45
C LEU A 133 -6.48 -2.49 -4.58
N PHE A 134 -5.37 -2.98 -5.13
CA PHE A 134 -4.40 -3.75 -4.35
C PHE A 134 -3.79 -2.90 -3.22
N ILE A 135 -3.41 -1.66 -3.50
CA ILE A 135 -2.88 -0.72 -2.50
C ILE A 135 -3.93 -0.43 -1.40
N GLU A 136 -5.18 -0.23 -1.79
CA GLU A 136 -6.27 0.01 -0.83
C GLU A 136 -6.54 -1.22 0.05
N ALA A 137 -6.53 -2.42 -0.52
CA ALA A 137 -6.69 -3.67 0.20
C ALA A 137 -5.54 -3.89 1.19
N ASP A 138 -4.30 -3.70 0.73
CA ASP A 138 -3.09 -3.80 1.57
C ASP A 138 -3.12 -2.78 2.72
N THR A 139 -3.51 -1.54 2.45
CA THR A 139 -3.67 -0.50 3.49
C THR A 139 -4.71 -0.90 4.52
N LYS A 140 -5.87 -1.41 4.09
CA LYS A 140 -6.93 -1.90 5.00
C LYS A 140 -6.44 -3.08 5.85
N LEU A 141 -5.70 -4.01 5.25
CA LEU A 141 -5.12 -5.15 5.95
C LEU A 141 -4.11 -4.71 7.01
N ASN A 142 -3.18 -3.81 6.66
CA ASN A 142 -2.22 -3.26 7.60
C ASN A 142 -2.90 -2.51 8.77
N ASN A 143 -3.96 -1.75 8.49
CA ASN A 143 -4.75 -1.09 9.52
C ASN A 143 -5.46 -2.08 10.46
N LEU A 144 -5.96 -3.20 9.93
CA LEU A 144 -6.56 -4.26 10.75
C LEU A 144 -5.51 -4.96 11.62
N VAL A 145 -4.32 -5.22 11.07
CA VAL A 145 -3.19 -5.78 11.81
C VAL A 145 -2.76 -4.84 12.95
N SER A 146 -2.60 -3.54 12.66
CA SER A 146 -2.26 -2.54 13.70
C SER A 146 -3.27 -2.56 14.84
N LYS A 147 -4.58 -2.51 14.54
CA LYS A 147 -5.63 -2.56 15.56
C LYS A 147 -5.61 -3.86 16.37
N ALA A 148 -5.28 -4.98 15.73
CA ALA A 148 -5.15 -6.25 16.42
C ALA A 148 -3.95 -6.25 17.37
N LEU A 149 -2.83 -5.66 16.96
CA LEU A 149 -1.64 -5.49 17.81
C LEU A 149 -1.92 -4.56 18.99
N ASP A 150 -2.53 -3.40 18.75
CA ASP A 150 -2.93 -2.46 19.82
C ASP A 150 -3.85 -3.14 20.85
N ARG A 151 -4.74 -4.01 20.37
CA ARG A 151 -5.64 -4.79 21.24
C ARG A 151 -4.88 -5.84 22.05
N LEU A 152 -3.93 -6.54 21.44
CA LEU A 152 -3.08 -7.51 22.13
C LEU A 152 -2.22 -6.83 23.20
N GLU A 153 -1.58 -5.71 22.86
CA GLU A 153 -0.82 -4.89 23.81
C GLU A 153 -1.68 -4.46 24.99
N TYR A 154 -2.88 -3.94 24.73
CA TYR A 154 -3.81 -3.56 25.78
C TYR A 154 -4.20 -4.72 26.72
N ILE A 155 -4.39 -5.93 26.18
CA ILE A 155 -4.67 -7.12 26.99
C ILE A 155 -3.48 -7.48 27.87
N LEU A 156 -2.27 -7.41 27.33
CA LEU A 156 -1.04 -7.73 28.05
C LEU A 156 -0.73 -6.74 29.17
N ASP A 157 -0.98 -5.45 28.94
CA ASP A 157 -0.75 -4.38 29.92
C ASP A 157 -1.80 -4.32 31.03
N ASN A 158 -2.97 -4.90 30.81
CA ASN A 158 -4.11 -4.81 31.72
C ASN A 158 -4.66 -6.20 32.11
N PRO A 159 -3.84 -7.12 32.65
CA PRO A 159 -4.24 -8.51 32.87
C PRO A 159 -5.46 -8.65 33.79
N SER A 160 -5.64 -7.73 34.75
CA SER A 160 -6.79 -7.73 35.68
C SER A 160 -8.13 -7.35 35.02
N LYS A 161 -8.12 -6.79 33.81
CA LYS A 161 -9.34 -6.37 33.08
C LYS A 161 -9.88 -7.45 32.13
N PHE A 162 -9.17 -8.57 31.98
CA PHE A 162 -9.48 -9.62 31.02
C PHE A 162 -9.62 -10.98 31.72
N ASP A 163 -10.33 -11.91 31.08
CA ASP A 163 -10.35 -13.30 31.56
C ASP A 163 -8.95 -13.90 31.45
N GLY A 164 -8.58 -14.78 32.39
CA GLY A 164 -7.29 -15.44 32.40
C GLY A 164 -7.02 -16.23 31.12
N LYS A 165 -8.08 -16.75 30.47
CA LYS A 165 -7.98 -17.43 29.17
C LYS A 165 -7.56 -16.48 28.04
N ASP A 166 -8.13 -15.28 27.98
CA ASP A 166 -7.82 -14.29 26.93
C ASP A 166 -6.39 -13.77 27.08
N TYR A 167 -5.94 -13.56 28.32
CA TYR A 167 -4.56 -13.18 28.63
C TYR A 167 -3.56 -14.27 28.22
N LEU A 168 -3.78 -15.52 28.65
CA LEU A 168 -2.92 -16.65 28.27
C LEU A 168 -2.88 -16.85 26.75
N ARG A 169 -4.04 -16.74 26.08
CA ARG A 169 -4.10 -16.86 24.62
C ARG A 169 -3.31 -15.75 23.92
N SER A 170 -3.34 -14.54 24.46
CA SER A 170 -2.56 -13.42 23.92
C SER A 170 -1.06 -13.66 24.06
N ILE A 171 -0.60 -14.17 25.22
CA ILE A 171 0.80 -14.59 25.42
C ILE A 171 1.20 -15.69 24.43
N GLU A 172 0.37 -16.72 24.24
CA GLU A 172 0.64 -17.80 23.29
C GLU A 172 0.82 -17.29 21.86
N LEU A 173 -0.03 -16.34 21.43
CA LEU A 173 0.07 -15.72 20.11
C LEU A 173 1.39 -14.95 19.94
N CYS A 174 1.79 -14.17 20.95
CA CYS A 174 3.06 -13.44 20.94
C CYS A 174 4.28 -14.38 20.91
N LEU A 175 4.28 -15.43 21.75
CA LEU A 175 5.34 -16.45 21.75
C LEU A 175 5.41 -17.21 20.43
N GLY A 176 4.25 -17.56 19.86
CA GLY A 176 4.18 -18.21 18.55
C GLY A 176 4.69 -17.31 17.41
N PHE A 177 4.53 -15.99 17.52
CA PHE A 177 5.09 -15.04 16.57
C PHE A 177 6.62 -14.96 16.68
N MET A 178 7.18 -14.92 17.89
CA MET A 178 8.63 -14.91 18.11
C MET A 178 9.32 -16.15 17.54
N LYS A 179 8.80 -17.35 17.85
CA LYS A 179 9.37 -18.62 17.36
C LYS A 179 9.46 -18.70 15.83
N ARG A 180 8.41 -18.25 15.12
CA ARG A 180 8.40 -18.25 13.64
C ARG A 180 9.44 -17.31 13.01
N ASN A 181 9.88 -16.29 13.75
CA ASN A 181 10.90 -15.37 13.26
C ASN A 181 12.31 -15.91 13.52
N GLU A 182 12.52 -16.67 14.60
CA GLU A 182 13.79 -17.35 14.89
C GLU A 182 14.13 -18.44 13.87
N GLU A 183 13.12 -19.17 13.37
CA GLU A 183 13.32 -20.23 12.35
C GLU A 183 13.70 -19.71 10.95
N LYS A 184 13.59 -18.40 10.72
CA LYS A 184 13.90 -17.77 9.42
C LYS A 184 15.28 -17.13 9.35
N LEU A 185 16.02 -17.10 10.46
CA LEU A 185 17.38 -16.57 10.58
C LEU A 185 18.40 -17.71 10.47
#